data_AF-A0A534AT79-F1
#
_entry.id   AF-A0A534AT79-F1
#
_cell.length_a   1.000
_cell.length_b   1.000
_cell.length_c   1.000
_cell.angle_alpha   90.00
_cell.angle_beta   90.00
_cell.angle_gamma   90.00
#
_symmetry.space_group_name_H-M   'P 1'
#
loop_
_entity.id
_entity.type
_entity.pdbx_description
1 polymer ?
#
loop_
_entity_poly.entity_id
_entity_poly.type
_entity_poly.pdbx_seq_one_letter_code
_entity_poly.pdbx_strand_id
1 'polypeptide(L)'
;MQVAGIRPPAVAGTFYPEDPQTLRSMLSDCLARAVRPAAAPSATGRAPPGRNAMPKALISPHAGYVYSGPVAASAYSALGPVAQGIK
;
A
#
# COMPACT_ATOMS: atom_id res chain seq x y z
N MET A 1 3.53 -13.59 25.17
CA MET A 1 2.20 -14.01 25.66
C MET A 1 1.16 -13.56 24.63
N GLN A 2 0.28 -14.45 24.17
CA GLN A 2 -0.82 -14.02 23.30
C GLN A 2 -1.85 -13.28 24.17
N VAL A 3 -2.19 -12.05 23.77
CA VAL A 3 -3.31 -11.32 24.36
C VAL A 3 -4.58 -11.83 23.68
N ALA A 4 -5.58 -12.25 24.46
CA ALA A 4 -6.84 -12.72 23.92
C ALA A 4 -7.43 -11.68 22.94
N GLY A 5 -7.78 -12.11 21.72
CA GLY A 5 -8.31 -11.24 20.67
C GLY A 5 -7.27 -10.62 19.72
N ILE A 6 -5.96 -10.81 19.96
CA ILE A 6 -4.92 -10.35 19.02
C ILE A 6 -4.46 -11.53 18.15
N ARG A 7 -4.63 -11.41 16.82
CA ARG A 7 -4.07 -12.36 15.85
C ARG A 7 -2.60 -12.01 15.57
N PRO A 8 -1.63 -12.90 15.87
CA PRO A 8 -0.24 -12.64 15.54
C PRO A 8 0.00 -12.70 14.01
N PRO A 9 1.03 -12.01 13.50
CA PRO A 9 1.40 -12.07 12.10
C PRO A 9 1.85 -13.49 11.72
N ALA A 10 1.14 -14.13 10.79
CA ALA A 10 1.38 -15.53 10.43
C ALA A 10 2.60 -15.76 9.52
N VAL A 11 3.10 -14.70 8.87
CA VAL A 11 4.15 -14.77 7.83
C VAL A 11 5.28 -13.75 8.03
N ALA A 12 5.36 -13.14 9.22
CA ALA A 12 6.52 -12.34 9.60
C ALA A 12 7.77 -13.23 9.64
N GLY A 13 8.90 -12.75 9.11
CA GLY A 13 10.13 -13.51 8.96
C GLY A 13 10.20 -14.37 7.69
N THR A 14 9.08 -14.59 6.99
CA THR A 14 9.06 -15.37 5.73
C THR A 14 8.66 -14.53 4.52
N PHE A 15 7.55 -13.82 4.58
CA PHE A 15 7.07 -12.98 3.48
C PHE A 15 7.62 -11.55 3.56
N TYR A 16 7.91 -11.10 4.77
CA TYR A 16 8.48 -9.79 5.05
C TYR A 16 9.31 -9.85 6.34
N PRO A 17 10.25 -8.91 6.57
CA PRO A 17 11.09 -8.91 7.76
C PRO A 17 10.28 -8.96 9.06
N GLU A 18 10.68 -9.81 10.00
CA GLU A 18 10.06 -9.87 11.34
C GLU A 18 10.40 -8.66 12.20
N ASP A 19 11.61 -8.10 12.02
CA ASP A 19 12.05 -6.91 12.72
C ASP A 19 11.27 -5.68 12.23
N PRO A 20 10.53 -4.98 13.11
CA PRO A 20 9.71 -3.84 12.73
C PRO A 20 10.49 -2.69 12.10
N GLN A 21 11.74 -2.46 12.53
CA GLN A 21 12.54 -1.37 12.02
C GLN A 21 13.01 -1.64 10.59
N THR A 22 13.48 -2.86 10.34
CA THR A 22 13.85 -3.35 9.01
C THR A 22 12.64 -3.31 8.07
N LEU A 23 11.46 -3.74 8.54
CA LEU A 23 10.22 -3.67 7.76
C LEU A 23 9.87 -2.22 7.39
N ARG A 24 9.95 -1.28 8.33
CA ARG A 24 9.69 0.15 8.06
C ARG A 24 10.64 0.74 7.03
N SER A 25 11.93 0.44 7.14
CA SER A 25 12.93 0.89 6.16
C SER A 25 12.61 0.34 4.78
N MET A 26 12.35 -0.97 4.66
CA MET A 26 11.97 -1.61 3.40
C MET A 26 10.73 -0.97 2.77
N LEU A 27 9.69 -0.70 3.57
CA LEU A 27 8.46 -0.07 3.09
C LEU A 27 8.67 1.38 2.65
N SER A 28 9.42 2.16 3.42
CA SER A 28 9.79 3.55 3.08
C SER A 28 10.52 3.60 1.75
N ASP A 29 11.46 2.67 1.56
CA ASP A 29 12.23 2.47 0.36
C ASP A 29 11.39 2.10 -0.86
N CYS A 30 10.42 1.19 -0.69
CA CYS A 30 9.48 0.84 -1.75
C CYS A 30 8.58 2.02 -2.12
N LEU A 31 8.07 2.77 -1.13
CA LEU A 31 7.21 3.93 -1.34
C LEU A 31 7.95 5.11 -1.99
N ALA A 32 9.21 5.34 -1.61
CA ALA A 32 10.05 6.38 -2.21
C ALA A 32 10.32 6.11 -3.71
N ARG A 33 10.36 4.83 -4.10
CA ARG A 33 10.56 4.37 -5.48
C ARG A 33 9.26 4.07 -6.22
N ALA A 34 8.11 4.24 -5.58
CA ALA A 34 6.82 3.88 -6.15
C ALA A 34 6.51 4.72 -7.39
N VAL A 35 6.13 4.05 -8.48
CA VAL A 35 5.61 4.72 -9.66
C VAL A 35 4.15 5.03 -9.38
N ARG A 36 3.81 6.33 -9.28
CA ARG A 36 2.42 6.74 -9.12
C ARG A 36 1.63 6.32 -10.36
N PRO A 37 0.52 5.58 -10.21
CA PRO A 37 -0.37 5.31 -11.32
C PRO A 37 -0.80 6.65 -11.91
N ALA A 38 -0.72 6.79 -13.23
CA ALA A 38 -1.34 7.92 -13.91
C ALA A 38 -2.81 7.96 -13.49
N ALA A 39 -3.36 9.16 -13.28
CA ALA A 39 -4.78 9.31 -13.03
C ALA A 39 -5.53 8.57 -14.13
N ALA A 40 -6.26 7.52 -13.76
CA ALA A 40 -6.94 6.70 -14.75
C ALA A 40 -7.85 7.62 -15.58
N PRO A 41 -7.76 7.60 -16.92
CA PRO A 41 -8.71 8.34 -17.72
C PRO A 41 -10.10 7.87 -17.32
N SER A 42 -10.98 8.82 -17.03
CA SER A 42 -12.37 8.53 -16.73
C SER A 42 -12.91 7.64 -17.86
N ALA A 43 -13.31 6.41 -17.54
CA ALA A 43 -13.88 5.47 -18.51
C ALA A 43 -15.13 6.03 -19.21
N THR A 44 -15.67 7.16 -18.72
CA THR A 44 -16.82 7.87 -19.27
C THR A 44 -16.49 9.28 -19.79
N GLY A 45 -15.20 9.66 -19.86
CA GLY A 45 -14.76 11.00 -20.31
C GLY A 45 -15.24 12.17 -19.43
N ARG A 46 -15.78 11.87 -18.24
CA ARG A 46 -16.41 12.86 -17.35
C ARG A 46 -16.06 12.55 -15.89
N ALA A 47 -14.78 12.62 -15.55
CA ALA A 47 -14.41 12.92 -14.17
C ALA A 47 -14.52 14.44 -14.00
N PRO A 48 -15.41 14.96 -13.15
CA PRO A 48 -15.46 16.39 -12.89
C PRO A 48 -14.09 16.84 -12.34
N PRO A 49 -13.53 17.97 -12.78
CA PRO A 49 -12.38 18.55 -12.11
C PRO A 49 -12.77 18.79 -10.64
N GLY A 50 -12.01 18.22 -9.70
CA GLY A 50 -12.23 18.42 -8.26
C GLY A 50 -12.93 17.30 -7.49
N ARG A 51 -13.24 16.14 -8.10
CA ARG A 51 -13.44 14.93 -7.27
C ARG A 51 -12.08 14.54 -6.69
N ASN A 52 -11.87 14.88 -5.41
CA ASN A 52 -10.74 14.41 -4.60
C ASN A 52 -10.48 12.94 -4.95
N ALA A 53 -9.31 12.69 -5.54
CA ALA A 53 -8.94 11.44 -6.20
C ALA A 53 -8.66 10.32 -5.19
N MET A 54 -9.57 10.10 -4.24
CA MET A 54 -9.51 8.99 -3.32
C MET A 54 -9.92 7.71 -4.05
N PRO A 55 -9.01 6.73 -4.19
CA PRO A 55 -9.37 5.43 -4.72
C PRO A 55 -10.47 4.81 -3.88
N LYS A 56 -11.54 4.31 -4.52
CA LYS A 56 -12.58 3.51 -3.83
C LYS A 56 -12.11 2.09 -3.54
N ALA A 57 -11.16 1.59 -4.33
CA ALA A 57 -10.54 0.29 -4.19
C ALA A 57 -9.09 0.36 -4.66
N LEU A 58 -8.26 -0.55 -4.13
CA LEU A 58 -6.91 -0.83 -4.62
C LEU A 58 -6.80 -2.33 -4.93
N ILE A 59 -6.04 -2.66 -5.95
CA ILE A 59 -5.63 -4.02 -6.26
C ILE A 59 -4.12 -4.07 -6.03
N SER A 60 -3.65 -5.04 -5.25
CA SER A 60 -2.25 -5.15 -4.86
C SER A 60 -1.82 -6.62 -4.83
N PRO A 61 -0.60 -6.96 -5.30
CA PRO A 61 -0.07 -8.31 -5.18
C PRO A 61 0.22 -8.70 -3.72
N HIS A 62 0.21 -9.99 -3.43
CA HIS A 62 0.33 -10.53 -2.06
C HIS A 62 1.48 -11.53 -1.87
N ALA A 63 2.49 -11.53 -2.74
CA ALA A 63 3.68 -12.34 -2.58
C ALA A 63 4.62 -11.77 -1.50
N GLY A 64 5.75 -12.45 -1.24
CA GLY A 64 6.80 -11.91 -0.37
C GLY A 64 7.34 -10.57 -0.89
N TYR A 65 7.66 -9.65 0.03
CA TYR A 65 7.98 -8.26 -0.29
C TYR A 65 9.23 -8.08 -1.16
N VAL A 66 10.15 -9.05 -1.14
CA VAL A 66 11.30 -9.03 -2.05
C VAL A 66 10.88 -9.12 -3.53
N TYR A 67 9.73 -9.73 -3.80
CA TYR A 67 9.19 -9.89 -5.15
C TYR A 67 8.12 -8.84 -5.47
N SER A 68 7.21 -8.57 -4.54
CA SER A 68 6.02 -7.76 -4.80
C SER A 68 6.00 -6.40 -4.10
N GLY A 69 6.93 -6.12 -3.18
CA GLY A 69 6.95 -4.89 -2.38
C GLY A 69 6.91 -3.60 -3.22
N PRO A 70 7.81 -3.43 -4.20
CA PRO A 70 7.82 -2.25 -5.08
C PRO A 70 6.53 -2.08 -5.90
N VAL A 71 5.93 -3.18 -6.36
CA VAL A 71 4.68 -3.15 -7.14
C VAL A 71 3.50 -2.79 -6.24
N ALA A 72 3.41 -3.40 -5.05
CA ALA A 72 2.39 -3.05 -4.05
C ALA A 72 2.50 -1.56 -3.66
N ALA A 73 3.71 -1.05 -3.45
CA ALA A 73 3.94 0.35 -3.12
C ALA A 73 3.41 1.32 -4.20
N SER A 74 3.46 0.92 -5.48
CA SER A 74 2.87 1.71 -6.58
C SER A 74 1.35 1.88 -6.39
N ALA A 75 0.62 0.82 -6.02
CA ALA A 75 -0.81 0.91 -5.72
C ALA A 75 -1.09 1.78 -4.47
N TYR A 76 -0.35 1.56 -3.38
CA TYR A 76 -0.53 2.31 -2.12
C TYR A 76 -0.15 3.79 -2.24
N SER A 77 0.75 4.16 -3.15
CA SER A 77 1.17 5.56 -3.37
C SER A 77 0.02 6.49 -3.79
N ALA A 78 -1.07 5.93 -4.34
CA ALA A 78 -2.28 6.64 -4.70
C ALA A 78 -3.06 7.17 -3.47
N LEU A 79 -2.82 6.62 -2.27
CA LEU A 79 -3.48 7.05 -1.04
C LEU A 79 -2.82 8.28 -0.40
N GLY A 80 -1.62 8.67 -0.81
CA GLY A 80 -0.84 9.73 -0.16
C GLY A 80 -1.64 11.00 0.20
N PRO A 81 -2.41 11.60 -0.73
CA PRO A 81 -3.18 12.81 -0.45
C PRO A 81 -4.32 12.64 0.58
N VAL A 82 -4.77 11.40 0.82
CA VAL A 82 -5.97 11.09 1.63
C VAL A 82 -5.67 10.16 2.81
N ALA A 83 -4.41 9.78 3.01
CA ALA A 83 -3.99 8.75 3.97
C ALA A 83 -4.44 9.05 5.40
N GLN A 84 -4.38 10.33 5.82
CA GLN A 84 -4.78 10.77 7.16
C GLN A 84 -6.29 10.65 7.44
N GLY A 85 -7.11 10.47 6.40
CA GLY A 85 -8.56 10.32 6.51
C GLY A 85 -9.06 8.88 6.54
N ILE A 86 -8.16 7.89 6.40
CA ILE A 86 -8.50 6.46 6.42
C ILE A 86 -8.56 6.02 7.88
N LYS A 87 -9.73 5.52 8.30
CA LYS A 87 -9.98 5.00 9.65
C LYS A 87 -9.84 3.48 9.70
#